data_AF-A0A7S3CD33-F1
#
_entry.id   AF-A0A7S3CD33-F1
#
_cell.length_a   1.000
_cell.length_b   1.000
_cell.length_c   1.000
_cell.angle_alpha   90.00
_cell.angle_beta   90.00
_cell.angle_gamma   90.00
#
_symmetry.space_group_name_H-M   'P 1'
#
loop_
_entity.id
_entity.type
_entity.pdbx_description
1 polymer ?
#
loop_
_entity_poly.entity_id
_entity_poly.type
_entity_poly.pdbx_seq_one_letter_code
_entity_poly.pdbx_strand_id
1 'polypeptide(L)'
;SGGARQQGQPNGAAASSASGSKKFKTGQDPAQPPRLLDISADPLPAGMVSRAPKVYVFGAGRNEGDASMCDLLGGKGANLAEMSRIGLSVPPGFTITTAVCAEYNRLGNRDLPLGVWEDALVGLREVEAMAGLKLGDAASPLLLSVRSGAAISM
;
A
#
# COMPACT_ATOMS: atom_id res chain seq x y z
N SER A 1 -21.48 58.13 22.39
CA SER A 1 -22.72 58.41 21.66
C SER A 1 -22.38 58.85 20.26
N GLY A 2 -22.49 57.97 19.27
CA GLY A 2 -22.09 58.26 17.90
C GLY A 2 -22.61 57.15 17.00
N GLY A 3 -23.87 57.29 16.57
CA GLY A 3 -24.50 56.39 15.63
C GLY A 3 -24.05 56.68 14.21
N ALA A 4 -23.99 55.63 13.39
CA ALA A 4 -23.90 55.77 11.94
C ALA A 4 -24.38 54.50 11.23
N ARG A 5 -25.23 54.72 10.22
CA ARG A 5 -25.46 53.90 9.01
C ARG A 5 -26.38 52.68 9.14
N GLN A 6 -27.58 52.80 8.55
CA GLN A 6 -27.82 52.32 7.18
C GLN A 6 -29.20 52.79 6.67
N GLN A 7 -29.20 53.56 5.58
CA GLN A 7 -30.31 53.67 4.63
C GLN A 7 -29.77 53.22 3.28
N GLY A 8 -30.49 52.32 2.60
CA GLY A 8 -30.19 51.85 1.26
C GLY A 8 -31.45 51.28 0.61
N GLN A 9 -31.90 51.96 -0.43
CA GLN A 9 -33.13 51.77 -1.20
C GLN A 9 -33.20 50.42 -1.94
N PRO A 10 -34.40 49.94 -2.34
CA PRO A 10 -34.56 48.95 -3.39
C PRO A 10 -34.84 49.65 -4.74
N ASN A 11 -34.15 49.26 -5.81
CA ASN A 11 -34.57 49.56 -7.19
C ASN A 11 -34.45 48.29 -8.03
N GLY A 12 -35.54 47.96 -8.73
CA GLY A 12 -35.66 46.80 -9.59
C GLY A 12 -35.10 47.00 -10.98
N ALA A 13 -35.03 45.90 -11.73
CA ALA A 13 -35.11 45.88 -13.18
C ALA A 13 -35.47 44.46 -13.65
N ALA A 14 -36.42 44.40 -14.58
CA ALA A 14 -36.95 43.21 -15.21
C ALA A 14 -36.02 42.68 -16.32
N ALA A 15 -36.07 41.37 -16.58
CA ALA A 15 -35.88 40.79 -17.91
C ALA A 15 -36.54 39.40 -18.00
N SER A 16 -37.56 39.31 -18.86
CA SER A 16 -38.09 38.12 -19.54
C SER A 16 -36.97 37.41 -20.34
N SER A 17 -36.97 36.14 -20.73
CA SER A 17 -38.05 35.25 -21.21
C SER A 17 -37.50 33.83 -21.50
N ALA A 18 -38.39 32.85 -21.33
CA ALA A 18 -38.54 31.60 -22.09
C ALA A 18 -37.42 30.54 -22.10
N SER A 19 -37.71 29.37 -21.53
CA SER A 19 -37.99 28.14 -22.31
C SER A 19 -38.11 26.93 -21.37
N GLY A 20 -39.05 26.02 -21.63
CA GLY A 20 -38.96 24.64 -21.15
C GLY A 20 -40.07 24.19 -20.19
N SER A 21 -41.20 23.81 -20.76
CA SER A 21 -42.22 23.00 -20.07
C SER A 21 -41.70 21.59 -19.79
N LYS A 22 -41.85 21.08 -18.57
CA LYS A 22 -42.27 19.68 -18.28
C LYS A 22 -42.59 19.49 -16.80
N LYS A 23 -43.82 19.03 -16.57
CA LYS A 23 -44.41 18.67 -15.27
C LYS A 23 -43.58 17.56 -14.60
N PHE A 24 -43.21 17.74 -13.33
CA PHE A 24 -42.73 16.65 -12.47
C PHE A 24 -43.75 16.43 -11.35
N LYS A 25 -44.25 15.19 -11.27
CA LYS A 25 -45.27 14.75 -10.32
C LYS A 25 -44.71 14.72 -8.90
N THR A 26 -45.57 15.10 -7.96
CA THR A 26 -45.49 14.92 -6.52
C THR A 26 -45.30 13.45 -6.12
N GLY A 27 -44.41 13.20 -5.18
CA GLY A 27 -44.27 11.93 -4.45
C GLY A 27 -43.62 12.17 -3.09
N GLN A 28 -44.36 11.84 -2.02
CA GLN A 28 -43.92 11.56 -0.64
C GLN A 28 -42.77 10.53 -0.66
N ASP A 29 -41.85 10.33 0.30
CA ASP A 29 -41.74 10.54 1.75
C ASP A 29 -40.23 10.39 2.15
N PRO A 30 -39.77 10.37 3.43
CA PRO A 30 -38.43 10.81 3.81
C PRO A 30 -37.40 9.68 4.03
N ALA A 31 -36.12 10.07 4.01
CA ALA A 31 -34.96 9.47 4.68
C ALA A 31 -34.95 7.94 4.90
N GLN A 32 -34.24 7.21 4.02
CA GLN A 32 -33.66 5.91 4.35
C GLN A 32 -32.12 6.02 4.42
N PRO A 33 -31.45 5.47 5.44
CA PRO A 33 -29.99 5.42 5.49
C PRO A 33 -29.42 4.47 4.41
N PRO A 34 -28.21 4.72 3.89
CA PRO A 34 -27.60 3.82 2.92
C PRO A 34 -27.37 2.44 3.56
N ARG A 35 -27.86 1.40 2.88
CA ARG A 35 -27.70 0.01 3.31
C ARG A 35 -26.24 -0.41 3.23
N LEU A 36 -25.79 -1.02 4.33
CA LEU A 36 -24.55 -1.76 4.48
C LEU A 36 -24.42 -2.78 3.33
N LEU A 37 -23.39 -2.63 2.50
CA LEU A 37 -23.06 -3.61 1.47
C LEU A 37 -22.55 -4.88 2.16
N ASP A 38 -23.32 -5.96 2.01
CA ASP A 38 -22.95 -7.31 2.40
C ASP A 38 -21.61 -7.69 1.75
N ILE A 39 -20.58 -7.88 2.57
CA ILE A 39 -19.27 -8.40 2.16
C ILE A 39 -19.35 -9.94 2.15
N SER A 40 -20.30 -10.49 1.41
CA SER A 40 -20.42 -11.93 1.23
C SER A 40 -19.84 -12.32 -0.13
N ALA A 41 -18.56 -12.72 -0.09
CA ALA A 41 -17.98 -13.79 -0.90
C ALA A 41 -18.46 -13.93 -2.36
N ASP A 42 -18.09 -12.97 -3.21
CA ASP A 42 -17.96 -13.26 -4.65
C ASP A 42 -16.50 -13.68 -4.93
N PRO A 43 -16.25 -14.88 -5.50
CA PRO A 43 -14.91 -15.27 -5.89
C PRO A 43 -14.44 -14.38 -7.04
N LEU A 44 -13.33 -13.69 -6.82
CA LEU A 44 -12.67 -12.84 -7.83
C LEU A 44 -12.37 -13.67 -9.10
N PRO A 45 -12.56 -13.10 -10.30
CA PRO A 45 -12.38 -13.82 -11.55
C PRO A 45 -10.92 -14.30 -11.72
N ALA A 46 -10.77 -15.52 -12.23
CA ALA A 46 -9.48 -16.15 -12.55
C ALA A 46 -8.78 -15.42 -13.71
N GLY A 47 -8.12 -14.32 -13.39
CA GLY A 47 -7.42 -13.46 -14.33
C GLY A 47 -6.47 -12.52 -13.59
N MET A 48 -5.33 -13.09 -13.15
CA MET A 48 -4.10 -12.45 -12.70
C MET A 48 -4.20 -10.96 -12.29
N VAL A 49 -4.59 -10.72 -11.04
CA VAL A 49 -4.17 -9.49 -10.36
C VAL A 49 -2.72 -9.72 -9.96
N SER A 50 -1.77 -9.27 -10.80
CA SER A 50 -0.36 -9.19 -10.39
C SER A 50 -0.25 -8.12 -9.30
N ARG A 51 -0.55 -8.47 -8.05
CA ARG A 51 -0.17 -7.65 -6.90
C ARG A 51 1.35 -7.54 -6.95
N ALA A 52 1.85 -6.31 -6.83
CA ALA A 52 3.29 -6.08 -6.76
C ALA A 52 3.93 -7.00 -5.70
N PRO A 53 5.14 -7.53 -5.94
CA PRO A 53 5.81 -8.41 -4.99
C PRO A 53 5.92 -7.72 -3.63
N LYS A 54 5.63 -8.45 -2.55
CA LYS A 54 5.77 -7.94 -1.18
C LYS A 54 7.15 -8.18 -0.59
N VAL A 55 7.87 -9.14 -1.18
CA VAL A 55 9.19 -9.61 -0.75
C VAL A 55 10.11 -9.62 -1.97
N TYR A 56 11.33 -9.12 -1.79
CA TYR A 56 12.36 -9.03 -2.81
C TYR A 56 13.65 -9.69 -2.32
N VAL A 57 14.14 -10.70 -3.03
CA VAL A 57 15.34 -11.47 -2.68
C VAL A 57 16.59 -10.86 -3.31
N PHE A 58 17.71 -10.94 -2.60
CA PHE A 58 19.04 -10.52 -3.06
C PHE A 58 20.13 -11.49 -2.57
N GLY A 59 21.27 -11.51 -3.27
CA GLY A 59 22.47 -12.27 -2.92
C GLY A 59 22.71 -13.49 -3.80
N ALA A 60 23.91 -14.07 -3.69
CA ALA A 60 24.34 -15.27 -4.42
C ALA A 60 24.08 -15.24 -5.95
N GLY A 61 24.22 -14.07 -6.57
CA GLY A 61 23.99 -13.89 -8.02
C GLY A 61 22.53 -13.73 -8.43
N ARG A 62 21.58 -13.74 -7.48
CA ARG A 62 20.18 -13.35 -7.71
C ARG A 62 19.92 -11.97 -7.11
N ASN A 63 19.13 -11.18 -7.80
CA ASN A 63 18.75 -9.85 -7.34
C ASN A 63 17.43 -9.43 -7.98
N GLU A 64 16.46 -9.04 -7.15
CA GLU A 64 15.11 -8.65 -7.58
C GLU A 64 14.86 -7.14 -7.42
N GLY A 65 15.80 -6.38 -6.87
CA GLY A 65 15.67 -4.94 -6.67
C GLY A 65 16.91 -4.16 -7.11
N ASP A 66 16.89 -2.85 -6.96
CA ASP A 66 18.04 -2.00 -7.24
C ASP A 66 17.97 -0.68 -6.44
N ALA A 67 18.98 0.16 -6.61
CA ALA A 67 19.06 1.46 -5.92
C ALA A 67 17.89 2.41 -6.24
N SER A 68 17.20 2.25 -7.38
CA SER A 68 16.04 3.09 -7.74
C SER A 68 14.80 2.77 -6.92
N MET A 69 14.74 1.57 -6.33
CA MET A 69 13.61 1.11 -5.50
C MET A 69 13.70 1.54 -4.03
N CYS A 70 14.38 2.65 -3.73
CA CYS A 70 14.58 3.15 -2.36
C CYS A 70 13.24 3.37 -1.61
N ASP A 71 12.22 3.90 -2.29
CA ASP A 71 10.90 4.13 -1.68
C ASP A 71 10.20 2.82 -1.31
N LEU A 72 10.43 1.75 -2.07
CA LEU A 72 9.77 0.46 -1.91
C LEU A 72 10.52 -0.49 -0.98
N LEU A 73 11.86 -0.52 -1.06
CA LEU A 73 12.73 -1.44 -0.30
C LEU A 73 13.38 -0.76 0.92
N GLY A 74 13.25 0.55 1.05
CA GLY A 74 14.02 1.35 1.98
C GLY A 74 15.49 1.51 1.55
N GLY A 75 16.19 2.49 2.12
CA GLY A 75 17.57 2.80 1.73
C GLY A 75 18.55 1.65 1.95
N LYS A 76 18.35 0.83 3.00
CA LYS A 76 19.21 -0.34 3.25
C LYS A 76 18.92 -1.49 2.29
N GLY A 77 17.63 -1.79 2.05
CA GLY A 77 17.22 -2.88 1.16
C GLY A 77 17.62 -2.60 -0.28
N ALA A 78 17.37 -1.38 -0.76
CA ALA A 78 17.77 -0.94 -2.10
C ALA A 78 19.30 -0.99 -2.29
N ASN A 79 20.08 -0.57 -1.28
CA ASN A 79 21.54 -0.64 -1.37
C ASN A 79 22.08 -2.09 -1.31
N LEU A 80 21.48 -2.98 -0.51
CA LEU A 80 21.86 -4.40 -0.49
C LEU A 80 21.57 -5.07 -1.83
N ALA A 81 20.41 -4.77 -2.42
CA ALA A 81 20.05 -5.22 -3.75
C ALA A 81 21.05 -4.70 -4.80
N GLU A 82 21.38 -3.41 -4.77
CA GLU A 82 22.36 -2.81 -5.69
C GLU A 82 23.75 -3.43 -5.53
N MET A 83 24.24 -3.61 -4.30
CA MET A 83 25.53 -4.28 -4.04
C MET A 83 25.55 -5.71 -4.60
N SER A 84 24.46 -6.46 -4.43
CA SER A 84 24.31 -7.78 -5.04
C SER A 84 24.27 -7.71 -6.57
N ARG A 85 23.61 -6.69 -7.15
CA ARG A 85 23.49 -6.47 -8.59
C ARG A 85 24.84 -6.26 -9.27
N ILE A 86 25.70 -5.46 -8.64
CA ILE A 86 27.05 -5.14 -9.16
C ILE A 86 28.07 -6.24 -8.88
N GLY A 87 27.65 -7.38 -8.31
CA GLY A 87 28.49 -8.56 -8.12
C GLY A 87 29.37 -8.52 -6.86
N LEU A 88 29.07 -7.63 -5.89
CA LEU A 88 29.72 -7.72 -4.58
C LEU A 88 29.21 -8.95 -3.83
N SER A 89 30.08 -9.56 -3.05
CA SER A 89 29.72 -10.69 -2.19
C SER A 89 28.85 -10.20 -1.03
N VAL A 90 27.54 -10.21 -1.23
CA VAL A 90 26.53 -9.90 -0.22
C VAL A 90 25.91 -11.22 0.26
N PRO A 91 25.84 -11.48 1.57
CA PRO A 91 25.13 -12.64 2.10
C PRO A 91 23.67 -12.65 1.60
N PRO A 92 23.12 -13.82 1.22
CA PRO A 92 21.76 -13.91 0.72
C PRO A 92 20.74 -13.45 1.77
N GLY A 93 19.70 -12.78 1.30
CA GLY A 93 18.66 -12.22 2.13
C GLY A 93 17.46 -11.78 1.32
N PHE A 94 16.46 -11.22 1.99
CA PHE A 94 15.31 -10.60 1.35
C PHE A 94 14.86 -9.36 2.10
N THR A 95 14.15 -8.49 1.40
CA THR A 95 13.54 -7.28 1.93
C THR A 95 12.02 -7.38 1.82
N ILE A 96 11.33 -7.12 2.93
CA ILE A 96 9.89 -6.92 2.94
C ILE A 96 9.62 -5.45 2.64
N THR A 97 8.76 -5.17 1.67
CA THR A 97 8.53 -3.81 1.16
C THR A 97 7.95 -2.85 2.20
N THR A 98 8.19 -1.55 2.01
CA THR A 98 7.57 -0.47 2.79
C THR A 98 6.04 -0.45 2.64
N ALA A 99 5.51 -0.91 1.50
CA ALA A 99 4.07 -1.05 1.26
C ALA A 99 3.40 -2.01 2.26
N VAL A 100 4.07 -3.12 2.61
CA VAL A 100 3.60 -4.03 3.67
C VAL A 100 3.54 -3.32 5.00
N CYS A 101 4.57 -2.54 5.34
CA CYS A 101 4.60 -1.79 6.60
C CYS A 101 3.44 -0.77 6.65
N ALA A 102 3.18 -0.06 5.56
CA ALA A 102 2.04 0.85 5.45
C ALA A 102 0.70 0.13 5.62
N GLU A 103 0.53 -1.04 5.01
CA GLU A 103 -0.67 -1.86 5.14
C GLU A 103 -0.84 -2.39 6.58
N TYR A 104 0.23 -2.86 7.21
CA TYR A 104 0.26 -3.29 8.62
C TYR A 104 -0.16 -2.15 9.57
N ASN A 105 0.36 -0.94 9.34
CA ASN A 105 -0.04 0.24 10.11
C ASN A 105 -1.53 0.57 9.93
N ARG A 106 -2.04 0.46 8.70
CA ARG A 106 -3.47 0.68 8.39
C ARG A 106 -4.37 -0.36 9.07
N LEU A 107 -3.88 -1.58 9.29
CA LEU A 107 -4.57 -2.64 10.04
C LEU A 107 -4.43 -2.49 11.57
N GLY A 108 -3.83 -1.39 12.05
CA GLY A 108 -3.75 -1.09 13.48
C GLY A 108 -2.63 -1.83 14.21
N ASN A 109 -1.56 -2.22 13.52
CA ASN A 109 -0.37 -2.86 14.10
C ASN A 109 -0.65 -4.18 14.83
N ARG A 110 -1.65 -4.93 14.39
CA ARG A 110 -2.08 -6.18 15.02
C ARG A 110 -2.03 -7.36 14.08
N ASP A 111 -2.45 -7.14 12.84
CA ASP A 111 -2.59 -8.19 11.85
C ASP A 111 -1.61 -7.99 10.71
N LEU A 112 -0.93 -9.07 10.33
CA LEU A 112 -0.10 -9.08 9.14
C LEU A 112 -0.96 -8.96 7.88
N PRO A 113 -0.56 -8.14 6.89
CA PRO A 113 -1.21 -8.10 5.59
C PRO A 113 -1.35 -9.48 4.96
N LEU A 114 -2.52 -9.76 4.38
CA LEU A 114 -2.85 -11.06 3.79
C LEU A 114 -1.76 -11.54 2.81
N GLY A 115 -1.25 -12.76 3.00
CA GLY A 115 -0.28 -13.39 2.09
C GLY A 115 1.19 -13.03 2.34
N VAL A 116 1.49 -12.03 3.18
CA VAL A 116 2.89 -11.59 3.36
C VAL A 116 3.74 -12.63 4.09
N TRP A 117 3.12 -13.43 4.96
CA TRP A 117 3.81 -14.48 5.68
C TRP A 117 4.25 -15.59 4.73
N GLU A 118 3.36 -15.98 3.83
CA GLU A 118 3.62 -16.96 2.78
C GLU A 118 4.72 -16.46 1.83
N ASP A 119 4.66 -15.21 1.40
CA ASP A 119 5.70 -14.58 0.57
C ASP A 119 7.06 -14.55 1.30
N ALA A 120 7.06 -14.25 2.60
CA ALA A 120 8.28 -14.24 3.40
C ALA A 120 8.88 -15.65 3.57
N LEU A 121 8.04 -16.68 3.72
CA LEU A 121 8.48 -18.07 3.75
C LEU A 121 9.05 -18.53 2.40
N VAL A 122 8.49 -18.05 1.28
CA VAL A 122 9.07 -18.28 -0.05
C VAL A 122 10.45 -17.62 -0.12
N GLY A 123 10.58 -16.35 0.26
CA GLY A 123 11.87 -15.66 0.32
C GLY A 123 12.89 -16.36 1.23
N LEU A 124 12.45 -16.88 2.38
CA LEU A 124 13.32 -17.64 3.28
C LEU A 124 13.86 -18.92 2.62
N ARG A 125 13.03 -19.69 1.92
CA ARG A 125 13.47 -20.91 1.21
C ARG A 125 14.51 -20.59 0.14
N GLU A 126 14.37 -19.44 -0.52
CA GLU A 126 15.35 -18.97 -1.49
C GLU A 126 16.70 -18.64 -0.83
N VAL A 127 16.67 -17.99 0.34
CA VAL A 127 17.87 -17.73 1.14
C VAL A 127 18.52 -19.03 1.62
N GLU A 128 17.72 -20.00 2.10
CA GLU A 128 18.21 -21.33 2.48
C GLU A 128 18.89 -22.05 1.31
N ALA A 129 18.28 -22.01 0.13
CA ALA A 129 18.82 -22.62 -1.08
C ALA A 129 20.14 -21.95 -1.52
N MET A 130 20.23 -20.62 -1.46
CA MET A 130 21.44 -19.86 -1.78
C MET A 130 22.56 -20.08 -0.77
N ALA A 131 22.23 -20.19 0.51
CA ALA A 131 23.20 -20.38 1.58
C ALA A 131 23.64 -21.84 1.74
N GLY A 132 22.83 -22.80 1.28
CA GLY A 132 23.04 -24.22 1.57
C GLY A 132 22.82 -24.58 3.04
N LEU A 133 22.06 -23.77 3.77
CA LEU A 133 21.78 -23.88 5.21
C LEU A 133 20.27 -23.86 5.45
N LYS A 134 19.80 -24.36 6.60
CA LYS A 134 18.38 -24.38 6.94
C LYS A 134 18.08 -23.76 8.29
N LEU A 135 17.00 -22.98 8.37
CA LEU A 135 16.54 -22.40 9.61
C LEU A 135 15.96 -23.51 10.51
N GLY A 136 16.49 -23.63 11.72
CA GLY A 136 16.08 -24.66 12.68
C GLY A 136 16.76 -26.03 12.49
N ASP A 137 17.69 -26.18 11.56
CA ASP A 137 18.53 -27.38 11.45
C ASP A 137 19.70 -27.32 12.46
N ALA A 138 19.79 -28.30 13.35
CA ALA A 138 20.85 -28.37 14.36
C ALA A 138 22.23 -28.73 13.79
N ALA A 139 22.28 -29.41 12.64
CA ALA A 139 23.53 -29.84 12.00
C ALA A 139 24.10 -28.77 11.06
N SER A 140 23.24 -27.97 10.43
CA SER A 140 23.63 -26.91 9.49
C SER A 140 22.71 -25.68 9.62
N PRO A 141 22.81 -24.94 10.74
CA PRO A 141 21.87 -23.88 11.07
C PRO A 141 22.06 -22.64 10.19
N LEU A 142 20.96 -22.17 9.60
CA LEU A 142 20.86 -20.81 9.06
C LEU A 142 20.49 -19.85 10.19
N LEU A 143 21.30 -18.82 10.41
CA LEU A 143 21.00 -17.73 11.32
C LEU A 143 20.63 -16.48 10.52
N LEU A 144 19.64 -15.73 11.00
CA LEU A 144 19.14 -14.53 10.33
C LEU A 144 19.37 -13.29 11.17
N SER A 145 19.74 -12.20 10.50
CA SER A 145 19.72 -10.86 11.09
C SER A 145 18.51 -10.09 10.56
N VAL A 146 17.66 -9.58 11.45
CA VAL A 146 16.50 -8.75 11.06
C VAL A 146 16.86 -7.28 11.28
N ARG A 147 16.74 -6.45 10.24
CA ARG A 147 17.09 -5.03 10.27
C ARG A 147 15.97 -4.20 9.68
N SER A 148 15.63 -3.10 10.35
CA SER A 148 14.71 -2.12 9.79
C SER A 148 15.38 -1.29 8.68
N GLY A 149 14.59 -0.89 7.69
CA GLY A 149 15.00 0.00 6.62
C GLY A 149 13.83 0.86 6.17
N ALA A 150 13.91 2.16 6.41
CA ALA A 150 12.94 3.14 5.91
C ALA A 150 13.43 3.74 4.58
N ALA A 151 12.51 4.31 3.80
CA ALA A 151 12.84 5.05 2.57
C ALA A 151 13.68 6.30 2.86
N ILE A 152 13.40 6.98 3.99
CA ILE A 152 14.15 8.13 4.47
C ILE A 152 14.75 7.74 5.83
N SER A 153 16.04 8.02 6.03
CA SER A 153 16.69 7.77 7.33
C SER A 153 16.01 8.58 8.42
N MET A 154 15.62 7.92 9.50
CA MET A 154 15.24 8.56 10.76
C MET A 154 16.49 9.01 11.51
#